data_AF-A0A3S4LGJ3-F1
#
_entry.id   AF-A0A3S4LGJ3-F1
#
_cell.length_a   1.000
_cell.length_b   1.000
_cell.length_c   1.000
_cell.angle_alpha   90.00
_cell.angle_beta   90.00
_cell.angle_gamma   90.00
#
_symmetry.space_group_name_H-M   'P 1'
#
loop_
_entity.id
_entity.type
_entity.pdbx_description
1 polymer ?
#
loop_
_entity_poly.entity_id
_entity_poly.type
_entity_poly.pdbx_seq_one_letter_code
_entity_poly.pdbx_strand_id
1 'polypeptide(L)' 'MRRGRTTGSCATAAVKAALMLLLDGVDADEVFISLPDPDFYLAVPVESVAWLDETPSAPRC' A
#
# COMPACT_ATOMS: atom_id res chain seq x y z
N MET A 1 22.51 -8.95 6.43
CA MET A 1 21.52 -8.06 5.79
C MET A 1 20.40 -7.84 6.79
N ARG A 2 20.08 -6.58 7.15
CA ARG A 2 18.90 -6.31 7.98
C ARG A 2 17.68 -6.73 7.15
N ARG A 3 16.90 -7.70 7.63
CA ARG A 3 15.61 -8.18 7.06
C ARG A 3 14.52 -7.10 7.13
N GLY A 4 14.90 -5.83 7.06
CA GLY A 4 14.05 -4.67 7.22
C GLY A 4 13.84 -3.95 5.89
N ARG A 5 12.93 -2.99 5.91
CA ARG A 5 12.46 -2.14 4.81
C ARG A 5 13.55 -1.90 3.74
N THR A 6 13.43 -2.63 2.63
CA THR A 6 14.19 -2.44 1.39
C THR A 6 13.35 -1.65 0.39
N THR A 7 13.98 -1.14 -0.66
CA THR A 7 13.29 -0.48 -1.78
C THR A 7 12.19 -1.37 -2.39
N GLY A 8 12.48 -2.66 -2.59
CA GLY A 8 11.49 -3.62 -3.08
C GLY A 8 10.31 -3.79 -2.14
N SER A 9 10.56 -3.89 -0.84
CA SER A 9 9.50 -4.04 0.17
C SER A 9 8.59 -2.80 0.24
N CYS A 10 9.16 -1.58 0.13
CA CYS A 10 8.36 -0.35 0.08
C CYS A 10 7.57 -0.25 -1.22
N ALA A 11 8.13 -0.66 -2.36
CA ALA A 11 7.41 -0.69 -3.62
C ALA A 11 6.20 -1.64 -3.56
N THR A 12 6.37 -2.83 -3.00
CA THR A 12 5.25 -3.76 -2.79
C THR A 12 4.19 -3.18 -1.85
N ALA A 13 4.60 -2.52 -0.76
CA ALA A 13 3.69 -1.88 0.18
C ALA A 13 2.86 -0.78 -0.48
N ALA A 14 3.51 0.12 -1.24
CA ALA A 14 2.83 1.19 -1.96
C ALA A 14 1.80 0.65 -2.95
N VAL A 15 2.15 -0.39 -3.72
CA VAL A 15 1.21 -1.04 -4.66
C VAL A 15 0.05 -1.69 -3.92
N LYS A 16 0.31 -2.37 -2.80
CA LYS A 16 -0.75 -3.00 -2.01
C LYS A 16 -1.73 -1.96 -1.46
N ALA A 17 -1.23 -0.86 -0.90
CA ALA A 17 -2.05 0.22 -0.37
C ALA A 17 -2.87 0.90 -1.49
N ALA A 18 -2.27 1.16 -2.65
CA ALA A 18 -2.97 1.68 -3.82
C ALA A 18 -4.09 0.76 -4.31
N LEU A 19 -3.87 -0.55 -4.32
CA LEU A 19 -4.89 -1.53 -4.70
C LEU A 19 -6.04 -1.61 -3.69
N MET A 20 -5.74 -1.49 -2.39
CA MET A 20 -6.78 -1.42 -1.34
C MET A 20 -7.67 -0.19 -1.52
N LEU A 21 -7.08 0.97 -1.85
CA LEU A 21 -7.86 2.18 -2.15
C LEU A 21 -8.68 2.00 -3.45
N LEU A 22 -8.08 1.45 -4.50
CA LEU A 22 -8.69 1.32 -5.82
C LEU A 22 -9.84 0.31 -5.88
N LEU A 23 -9.66 -0.85 -5.23
CA LEU A 23 -10.59 -1.98 -5.34
C LEU A 23 -11.60 -2.00 -4.18
N ASP A 24 -11.15 -1.65 -2.98
CA ASP A 24 -11.96 -1.79 -1.76
C ASP A 24 -12.38 -0.43 -1.18
N GLY A 25 -11.86 0.69 -1.72
CA GLY A 25 -12.09 2.02 -1.16
C GLY A 25 -11.43 2.22 0.21
N VAL A 26 -10.45 1.39 0.56
CA VAL A 26 -9.80 1.41 1.88
C VAL A 26 -8.53 2.26 1.82
N ASP A 27 -8.53 3.34 2.60
CA ASP A 27 -7.31 4.10 2.91
C ASP A 27 -6.62 3.46 4.11
N ALA A 28 -5.40 2.95 3.90
CA ALA A 28 -4.69 2.13 4.87
C ALA A 28 -3.39 2.81 5.33
N ASP A 29 -3.28 3.07 6.62
CA ASP A 29 -2.08 3.66 7.25
C ASP A 29 -0.92 2.67 7.39
N GLU A 30 -1.20 1.37 7.25
CA GLU A 30 -0.21 0.30 7.34
C GLU A 30 -0.63 -0.90 6.48
N VAL A 31 0.36 -1.54 5.82
CA VAL A 31 0.15 -2.77 5.06
C VAL A 31 1.14 -3.86 5.43
N PHE A 32 0.66 -5.10 5.43
CA PHE A 32 1.48 -6.29 5.62
C PHE A 32 1.89 -6.87 4.27
N ILE A 33 3.19 -7.01 4.02
CA ILE A 33 3.72 -7.65 2.81
C ILE A 33 4.38 -8.98 3.19
N SER A 34 4.13 -10.01 2.38
CA SER A 34 4.78 -11.31 2.54
C SER A 34 6.25 -11.19 2.14
N LEU A 35 7.14 -11.79 2.93
CA LEU A 35 8.54 -11.97 2.56
C LEU A 35 8.72 -13.32 1.84
N PRO A 36 9.87 -13.59 1.19
CA PRO A 36 10.15 -14.89 0.57
C PRO A 36 10.08 -16.08 1.54
N ASP A 37 10.15 -15.79 2.83
CA ASP A 37 9.93 -16.74 3.90
C ASP A 37 8.43 -16.67 4.29
N PRO A 38 7.65 -17.73 4.02
CA PRO A 38 6.18 -17.69 4.06
C PRO A 38 5.61 -17.37 5.45
N ASP A 39 6.38 -17.59 6.51
CA ASP A 39 5.99 -17.31 7.90
C ASP A 39 6.27 -15.86 8.32
N PHE A 40 6.85 -15.04 7.45
CA PHE A 40 7.25 -13.68 7.78
C PHE A 40 6.51 -12.64 6.96
N TYR A 41 5.82 -11.77 7.69
CA TYR A 41 5.21 -10.56 7.16
C TYR A 41 5.99 -9.34 7.66
N LEU A 42 6.16 -8.36 6.78
CA LEU A 42 6.70 -7.05 7.15
C LEU A 42 5.56 -6.04 7.20
N ALA A 43 5.37 -5.42 8.36
CA ALA A 43 4.50 -4.27 8.53
C ALA A 43 5.18 -3.00 7.98
N VAL A 44 4.57 -2.38 6.98
CA VAL A 44 5.10 -1.19 6.32
C VAL A 44 4.08 -0.06 6.49
N PRO A 45 4.45 1.04 7.20
CA PRO A 45 3.59 2.19 7.31
C PRO A 45 3.46 2.88 5.96
N VAL A 46 2.28 3.43 5.69
CA VAL A 46 1.94 4.17 4.49
C VAL A 46 1.62 5.58 4.91
N GLU A 47 2.29 6.56 4.32
CA GLU A 47 2.07 7.97 4.68
C GLU A 47 0.80 8.52 4.04
N SER A 48 0.55 8.19 2.78
CA SER A 48 -0.69 8.54 2.08
C SER A 48 -0.86 7.72 0.80
N VAL A 49 -2.11 7.57 0.37
CA VAL A 49 -2.50 7.08 -0.96
C VAL A 49 -3.56 8.01 -1.51
N ALA A 50 -3.37 8.48 -2.75
CA ALA A 50 -4.30 9.42 -3.37
C ALA A 50 -4.62 9.01 -4.80
N TRP A 51 -5.83 9.36 -5.24
CA TRP A 51 -6.20 9.34 -6.65
C TRP A 51 -5.44 10.44 -7.38
N LEU A 52 -4.74 10.08 -8.45
CA LEU A 52 -4.03 11.05 -9.29
C LEU A 52 -4.95 11.75 -10.29
N ASP A 53 -6.14 11.18 -10.53
CA ASP A 53 -7.14 11.71 -11.44
C ASP A 53 -8.11 12.65 -10.70
N GLU A 54 -7.58 13.73 -10.12
CA GLU A 54 -8.42 14.86 -9.72
C GLU A 54 -8.68 15.77 -10.93
N THR A 55 -9.44 15.24 -11.90
CA THR A 55 -10.39 16.11 -12.58
C THR A 55 -11.60 16.17 -11.65
N PRO A 56 -12.16 17.35 -11.29
CA PRO A 56 -13.37 17.41 -10.48
C PRO A 56 -14.54 16.84 -11.27
N SER A 57 -14.65 15.51 -11.30
CA SER A 57 -15.81 14.79 -11.78
C SER A 57 -16.59 14.36 -10.55
N ALA A 58 -17.72 15.04 -10.38
CA ALA A 58 -18.89 14.84 -9.52
C ALA A 58 -18.82 13.78 -8.39
N PRO A 59 -19.48 14.06 -7.24
CA PRO A 59 -19.58 13.10 -6.14
C PRO A 59 -20.10 11.76 -6.65
N ARG A 60 -19.34 10.69 -6.38
CA ARG A 60 -19.84 9.33 -6.51
C ARG A 60 -20.73 9.08 -5.29
N CYS A 61 -22.00 8.75 -5.59
CA CYS A 61 -23.14 8.66 -4.66
C CYS A 61 -22.85 7.96 -3.33
#